data_AF-A0A935WH21-F1
#
_entry.id   AF-A0A935WH21-F1
#
_cell.length_a   1.000
_cell.length_b   1.000
_cell.length_c   1.000
_cell.angle_alpha   90.00
_cell.angle_beta   90.00
_cell.angle_gamma   90.00
#
_symmetry.space_group_name_H-M   'P 1'
#
loop_
_entity.id
_entity.type
_entity.pdbx_description
1 polymer ?
#
loop_
_entity_poly.entity_id
_entity_poly.type
_entity_poly.pdbx_seq_one_letter_code
_entity_poly.pdbx_strand_id
1 'polypeptide(L)'
;MPDHEPLLAALDALGAHLPRRPAAPPLVLLECTLAPSAMAAVVRPRLTTLGLEDGQDLLLAVSPSRVQPGRLVARLRRPDKLVAGTTPRATAAALAFLRRVVTGGTLHPTNCLTAELVKALENGWRDVRLAYTGEVARFTDAHDVDFYALRAEANAALAQADDAAANRDAVPSGGLLIPTLGVGGPCLPGRLPAAPLARPARCGSPATGAWW
;
A
#
# COMPACT_ATOMS: atom_id res chain seq x y z
N MET A 1 -18.42 2.12 3.25
CA MET A 1 -17.61 1.96 2.02
C MET A 1 -16.54 3.04 2.02
N PRO A 2 -15.40 2.87 1.33
CA PRO A 2 -14.42 3.96 1.20
C PRO A 2 -15.09 5.16 0.53
N ASP A 3 -14.83 6.35 1.04
CA ASP A 3 -15.21 7.57 0.35
C ASP A 3 -14.25 7.81 -0.82
N HIS A 4 -14.80 7.78 -2.03
CA HIS A 4 -14.05 7.98 -3.27
C HIS A 4 -14.22 9.40 -3.84
N GLU A 5 -15.04 10.26 -3.23
CA GLU A 5 -15.32 11.60 -3.74
C GLU A 5 -14.06 12.43 -4.00
N PRO A 6 -13.06 12.49 -3.08
CA PRO A 6 -11.83 13.25 -3.34
C PRO A 6 -11.01 12.70 -4.51
N LEU A 7 -11.00 11.37 -4.68
CA LEU A 7 -10.31 10.71 -5.78
C LEU A 7 -11.01 11.02 -7.11
N LEU A 8 -12.33 10.91 -7.16
CA LEU A 8 -13.12 11.19 -8.36
C LEU A 8 -12.98 12.66 -8.77
N ALA A 9 -13.07 13.59 -7.83
CA ALA A 9 -12.88 15.02 -8.10
C ALA A 9 -11.48 15.32 -8.68
N ALA A 10 -10.43 14.66 -8.15
CA ALA A 10 -9.07 14.81 -8.69
C ALA A 10 -8.94 14.24 -10.11
N LEU A 11 -9.59 13.11 -10.41
CA LEU A 11 -9.61 12.52 -11.75
C LEU A 11 -10.37 13.39 -12.75
N ASP A 12 -11.46 14.03 -12.33
CA ASP A 12 -12.25 14.93 -13.18
C ASP A 12 -11.47 16.18 -13.55
N ALA A 13 -10.84 16.81 -12.55
CA ALA A 13 -9.97 17.96 -12.75
C ALA A 13 -8.80 17.63 -13.70
N LEU A 14 -8.18 16.45 -13.52
CA LEU A 14 -7.12 15.98 -14.39
C LEU A 14 -7.63 15.74 -15.83
N GLY A 15 -8.77 15.07 -15.98
CA GLY A 15 -9.33 14.71 -17.27
C GLY A 15 -9.69 15.91 -18.14
N ALA A 16 -10.05 17.05 -17.53
CA ALA A 16 -10.30 18.30 -18.25
C ALA A 16 -9.05 18.87 -18.96
N HIS A 17 -7.85 18.46 -18.55
CA HIS A 17 -6.58 18.99 -19.05
C HIS A 17 -5.74 17.98 -19.83
N LEU A 18 -6.14 16.70 -19.86
CA LEU A 18 -5.39 15.69 -20.60
C LEU A 18 -5.72 15.72 -22.11
N PRO A 19 -4.69 15.68 -22.98
CA PRO A 19 -4.91 15.63 -24.42
C PRO A 19 -5.51 14.28 -24.82
N ARG A 20 -6.39 14.31 -25.83
CA ARG A 20 -6.90 13.10 -26.48
C ARG A 20 -5.95 12.70 -27.60
N ARG A 21 -5.61 11.41 -27.66
CA ARG A 21 -4.71 10.79 -28.64
C ARG A 21 -3.40 11.57 -28.84
N PRO A 22 -2.66 11.85 -27.74
CA PRO A 22 -1.38 12.53 -27.86
C PRO A 22 -0.37 11.65 -28.62
N ALA A 23 0.63 12.28 -29.25
CA ALA A 23 1.74 11.55 -29.86
C ALA A 23 2.51 10.69 -28.83
N ALA A 24 2.55 11.15 -27.58
CA ALA A 24 3.07 10.40 -26.45
C ALA A 24 2.12 10.51 -25.24
N PRO A 25 1.55 9.40 -24.74
CA PRO A 25 0.63 9.42 -23.60
C PRO A 25 1.37 9.81 -22.31
N PRO A 26 0.87 10.79 -21.54
CA PRO A 26 1.42 11.15 -20.26
C PRO A 26 1.21 10.02 -19.23
N LEU A 27 2.13 9.94 -18.27
CA LEU A 27 2.01 9.05 -17.12
C LEU A 27 1.15 9.71 -16.03
N VAL A 28 0.11 9.01 -15.59
CA VAL A 28 -0.68 9.35 -14.40
C VAL A 28 -0.32 8.34 -13.31
N LEU A 29 0.47 8.79 -12.33
CA LEU A 29 0.96 7.97 -11.22
C LEU A 29 0.19 8.28 -9.94
N LEU A 30 -0.57 7.32 -9.43
CA LEU A 30 -1.32 7.43 -8.18
C LEU A 30 -0.42 7.03 -6.99
N GLU A 31 -0.10 8.00 -6.14
CA GLU A 31 0.70 7.82 -4.91
C GLU A 31 -0.15 7.76 -3.63
N CYS A 32 -1.47 7.98 -3.76
CA CYS A 32 -2.42 7.94 -2.66
C CYS A 32 -2.70 6.50 -2.19
N THR A 33 -3.34 6.39 -1.02
CA THR A 33 -3.84 5.10 -0.55
C THR A 33 -5.13 4.78 -1.29
N LEU A 34 -5.12 3.68 -2.04
CA LEU A 34 -6.28 3.19 -2.78
C LEU A 34 -6.86 1.98 -2.07
N ALA A 35 -8.19 1.87 -2.06
CA ALA A 35 -8.85 0.64 -1.65
C ALA A 35 -8.47 -0.50 -2.62
N PRO A 36 -8.45 -1.76 -2.17
CA PRO A 36 -8.20 -2.90 -3.05
C PRO A 36 -9.12 -2.87 -4.27
N SER A 37 -8.55 -3.08 -5.46
CA SER A 37 -9.22 -3.01 -6.77
C SER A 37 -9.65 -1.61 -7.22
N ALA A 38 -9.36 -0.52 -6.51
CA ALA A 38 -9.81 0.82 -6.90
C ALA A 38 -9.24 1.27 -8.25
N MET A 39 -8.01 0.90 -8.60
CA MET A 39 -7.45 1.12 -9.93
C MET A 39 -8.35 0.53 -11.03
N ALA A 40 -8.85 -0.68 -10.80
CA ALA A 40 -9.62 -1.44 -11.77
C ALA A 40 -11.11 -1.06 -11.80
N ALA A 41 -11.68 -0.76 -10.63
CA ALA A 41 -13.12 -0.60 -10.42
C ALA A 41 -13.58 0.87 -10.28
N VAL A 42 -12.65 1.81 -10.01
CA VAL A 42 -12.97 3.22 -9.79
C VAL A 42 -12.18 4.12 -10.75
N VAL A 43 -10.85 4.05 -10.71
CA VAL A 43 -9.96 4.97 -11.45
C VAL A 43 -10.13 4.79 -12.96
N ARG A 44 -9.92 3.57 -13.46
CA ARG A 44 -10.03 3.30 -14.90
C ARG A 44 -11.44 3.53 -15.43
N PRO A 45 -12.53 3.03 -14.80
CA PRO A 45 -13.88 3.35 -15.25
C PRO A 45 -14.17 4.85 -15.27
N ARG A 46 -13.72 5.61 -14.26
CA ARG A 46 -13.94 7.07 -14.24
C ARG A 46 -13.27 7.76 -15.42
N LEU A 47 -12.01 7.44 -15.69
CA LEU A 47 -11.28 8.00 -16.83
C LEU A 47 -11.94 7.63 -18.17
N THR A 48 -12.45 6.41 -18.30
CA THR A 48 -13.24 6.00 -19.48
C THR A 48 -14.50 6.86 -19.65
N THR A 49 -15.21 7.22 -18.57
CA THR A 49 -16.36 8.14 -18.67
C THR A 49 -15.99 9.56 -19.12
N LEU A 50 -14.73 9.96 -18.93
CA LEU A 50 -14.19 11.23 -19.40
C LEU A 50 -13.68 11.16 -20.86
N GLY A 51 -13.81 9.99 -21.51
CA GLY A 51 -13.34 9.74 -22.87
C GLY A 51 -11.83 9.55 -22.96
N LEU A 52 -11.19 9.07 -21.89
CA LEU A 52 -9.76 8.77 -21.84
C LEU A 52 -9.54 7.25 -21.75
N GLU A 53 -8.74 6.71 -22.65
CA GLU A 53 -8.39 5.30 -22.73
C GLU A 53 -6.99 5.03 -22.17
N ASP A 54 -6.93 4.14 -21.18
CA ASP A 54 -5.67 3.67 -20.59
C ASP A 54 -4.83 2.88 -21.62
N GLY A 55 -3.56 3.26 -21.75
CA GLY A 55 -2.62 2.73 -22.74
C GLY A 55 -2.57 3.51 -24.05
N GLN A 56 -3.60 4.33 -24.34
CA GLN A 56 -3.70 5.13 -25.57
C GLN A 56 -3.58 6.63 -25.27
N ASP A 57 -4.49 7.17 -24.48
CA ASP A 57 -4.53 8.60 -24.13
C ASP A 57 -3.60 8.93 -22.97
N LEU A 58 -3.38 7.96 -22.07
CA LEU A 58 -2.54 8.10 -20.88
C LEU A 58 -2.00 6.73 -20.43
N LEU A 59 -0.99 6.73 -19.57
CA LEU A 59 -0.48 5.52 -18.91
C LEU A 59 -0.87 5.55 -17.43
N LEU A 60 -1.55 4.52 -16.93
CA LEU A 60 -1.91 4.42 -15.51
C LEU A 60 -0.93 3.58 -14.70
N ALA A 61 -0.51 4.12 -13.56
CA ALA A 61 0.26 3.39 -12.58
C ALA A 61 -0.11 3.80 -11.15
N VAL A 62 0.18 2.91 -10.19
CA VAL A 62 0.06 3.14 -8.75
C VAL A 62 1.39 2.82 -8.07
N SER A 63 1.79 3.66 -7.12
CA SER A 63 2.94 3.44 -6.25
C SER A 63 2.62 4.01 -4.86
N PRO A 64 2.02 3.21 -3.96
CA PRO A 64 1.54 3.73 -2.68
C PRO A 64 2.66 4.37 -1.86
N SER A 65 2.41 5.58 -1.37
CA SER A 65 3.40 6.33 -0.59
C SER A 65 3.61 5.77 0.83
N ARG A 66 4.85 5.92 1.31
CA ARG A 66 5.29 5.57 2.68
C ARG A 66 5.93 6.80 3.31
N VAL A 67 5.13 7.84 3.50
CA VAL A 67 5.59 9.10 4.07
C VAL A 67 5.31 9.15 5.57
N GLN A 68 6.28 9.64 6.33
CA GLN A 68 6.17 9.88 7.76
C GLN A 68 6.18 11.40 8.00
N PRO A 69 5.18 11.96 8.70
CA PRO A 69 5.19 13.37 9.09
C PRO A 69 6.49 13.75 9.80
N GLY A 70 7.02 14.94 9.49
CA GLY A 70 8.28 15.45 10.05
C GLY A 70 9.57 14.93 9.41
N ARG A 71 9.52 13.99 8.45
CA ARG A 71 10.72 13.48 7.73
C ARG A 71 10.52 13.34 6.22
N LEU A 72 9.65 14.16 5.63
CA LEU A 72 9.17 14.01 4.26
C LEU A 72 10.29 13.94 3.21
N VAL A 73 11.15 14.96 3.14
CA VAL A 73 12.21 15.05 2.11
C VAL A 73 13.22 13.89 2.22
N ALA A 74 13.65 13.56 3.45
CA ALA A 74 14.58 12.47 3.68
C ALA A 74 13.97 11.09 3.35
N ARG A 75 12.68 10.92 3.63
CA ARG A 75 11.93 9.68 3.37
C ARG A 75 11.46 9.53 1.93
N LEU A 76 11.53 10.55 1.07
CA LEU A 76 11.18 10.41 -0.35
C LEU A 76 12.30 9.73 -1.15
N ARG A 77 13.57 9.92 -0.77
CA ARG A 77 14.72 9.40 -1.52
C ARG A 77 15.09 7.96 -1.19
N ARG A 78 14.82 7.51 0.02
CA ARG A 78 15.30 6.24 0.57
C ARG A 78 14.32 5.06 0.65
N PRO A 79 13.00 5.20 0.43
CA PRO A 79 12.08 4.10 0.71
C PRO A 79 12.13 3.09 -0.43
N ASP A 80 12.05 1.81 -0.09
CA ASP A 80 11.63 0.81 -1.06
C ASP A 80 10.18 1.10 -1.46
N LYS A 81 9.88 1.00 -2.76
CA LYS A 81 8.54 1.27 -3.30
C LYS A 81 8.08 0.14 -4.20
N LEU A 82 6.83 -0.27 -4.01
CA LEU A 82 6.11 -1.04 -5.03
C LEU A 82 5.70 -0.11 -6.17
N VAL A 83 5.89 -0.55 -7.41
CA VAL A 83 5.51 0.20 -8.61
C VAL A 83 4.69 -0.72 -9.52
N ALA A 84 3.46 -0.33 -9.83
CA ALA A 84 2.57 -1.14 -10.64
C ALA A 84 1.83 -0.32 -11.68
N GLY A 85 2.13 -0.55 -12.95
CA GLY A 85 1.33 -0.07 -14.07
C GLY A 85 0.15 -0.99 -14.37
N THR A 86 -0.87 -0.47 -15.03
CA THR A 86 -1.95 -1.28 -15.64
C THR A 86 -1.46 -2.08 -16.84
N THR A 87 -0.38 -1.62 -17.47
CA THR A 87 0.31 -2.29 -18.59
C THR A 87 1.82 -2.31 -18.34
N PRO A 88 2.59 -3.21 -19.00
CA PRO A 88 4.06 -3.21 -18.91
C PRO A 88 4.69 -1.87 -19.30
N ARG A 89 4.13 -1.19 -20.31
CA ARG A 89 4.55 0.15 -20.75
C ARG A 89 4.37 1.19 -19.64
N ALA A 90 3.23 1.16 -18.93
CA ALA A 90 2.98 2.06 -17.81
C ALA A 90 3.91 1.77 -16.63
N THR A 91 4.18 0.50 -16.31
CA THR A 91 5.15 0.12 -15.27
C THR A 91 6.55 0.63 -15.61
N ALA A 92 7.00 0.46 -16.86
CA ALA A 92 8.30 0.95 -17.30
C ALA A 92 8.42 2.48 -17.21
N ALA A 93 7.37 3.21 -17.61
CA ALA A 93 7.32 4.67 -17.49
C ALA A 93 7.38 5.13 -16.03
N ALA A 94 6.61 4.49 -15.14
CA ALA A 94 6.60 4.79 -13.71
C ALA A 94 7.95 4.50 -13.05
N LEU A 95 8.60 3.37 -13.38
CA LEU A 95 9.94 3.06 -12.91
C LEU A 95 10.97 4.10 -13.38
N ALA A 96 10.93 4.48 -14.65
CA ALA A 96 11.84 5.48 -15.21
C ALA A 96 11.70 6.84 -14.51
N PHE A 97 10.46 7.25 -14.20
CA PHE A 97 10.19 8.45 -13.43
C PHE A 97 10.70 8.34 -11.99
N LEU A 98 10.28 7.29 -11.26
CA LEU A 98 10.58 7.14 -9.84
C LEU A 98 12.07 6.92 -9.55
N ARG A 99 12.85 6.33 -10.47
CA ARG A 99 14.31 6.18 -10.32
C ARG A 99 15.04 7.52 -10.18
N ARG A 100 14.45 8.62 -10.68
CA ARG A 100 15.02 9.97 -10.54
C ARG A 100 14.78 10.55 -9.13
N VAL A 101 13.78 10.03 -8.42
CA VAL A 101 13.34 10.53 -7.11
C VAL A 101 13.85 9.65 -5.97
N VAL A 102 13.74 8.33 -6.15
CA VAL A 102 14.15 7.30 -5.18
C VAL A 102 15.58 6.86 -5.49
N THR A 103 16.55 7.42 -4.79
CA THR A 103 17.98 7.21 -5.03
C THR A 103 18.64 6.26 -4.03
N GLY A 104 17.99 5.95 -2.91
CA GLY A 104 18.55 5.13 -1.83
C GLY A 104 17.67 3.95 -1.42
N GLY A 105 16.60 3.68 -2.16
CA GLY A 105 15.72 2.52 -1.98
C GLY A 105 15.52 1.79 -3.30
N THR A 106 14.92 0.60 -3.23
CA THR A 106 14.67 -0.28 -4.37
C THR A 106 13.25 -0.08 -4.90
N LEU A 107 13.09 -0.05 -6.22
CA LEU A 107 11.78 -0.06 -6.85
C LEU A 107 11.41 -1.48 -7.26
N HIS A 108 10.32 -1.99 -6.71
CA HIS A 108 9.84 -3.35 -6.91
C HIS A 108 8.63 -3.33 -7.87
N PRO A 109 8.80 -3.73 -9.14
CA PRO A 109 7.67 -3.87 -10.05
C PRO A 109 6.70 -4.96 -9.61
N THR A 110 5.40 -4.69 -9.69
CA THR A 110 4.33 -5.66 -9.37
C THR A 110 3.06 -5.33 -10.17
N ASN A 111 1.92 -5.93 -9.81
CA ASN A 111 0.61 -5.61 -10.37
C ASN A 111 -0.19 -4.67 -9.46
N CYS A 112 -1.16 -3.95 -10.03
CA CYS A 112 -1.90 -2.90 -9.32
C CYS A 112 -2.60 -3.42 -8.06
N LEU A 113 -3.25 -4.58 -8.16
CA LEU A 113 -3.98 -5.16 -7.03
C LEU A 113 -3.04 -5.54 -5.87
N THR A 114 -1.87 -6.10 -6.17
CA THR A 114 -0.85 -6.39 -5.15
C THR A 114 -0.34 -5.10 -4.50
N ALA A 115 -0.08 -4.04 -5.28
CA ALA A 115 0.35 -2.76 -4.72
C ALA A 115 -0.70 -2.15 -3.77
N GLU A 116 -1.98 -2.17 -4.16
CA GLU A 116 -3.10 -1.71 -3.32
C GLU A 116 -3.24 -2.55 -2.03
N LEU A 117 -3.22 -3.88 -2.17
CA LEU A 117 -3.39 -4.81 -1.05
C LEU A 117 -2.25 -4.73 -0.05
N VAL A 118 -1.00 -4.68 -0.51
CA VAL A 118 0.15 -4.57 0.41
C VAL A 118 0.00 -3.35 1.30
N LYS A 119 -0.41 -2.20 0.73
CA LYS A 119 -0.61 -1.00 1.53
C LYS A 119 -1.73 -1.15 2.56
N ALA A 120 -2.85 -1.75 2.16
CA ALA A 120 -3.97 -2.00 3.05
C ALA A 120 -3.58 -2.98 4.19
N LEU A 121 -2.83 -4.03 3.87
CA LEU A 121 -2.35 -5.03 4.82
C LEU A 121 -1.33 -4.44 5.81
N GLU A 122 -0.39 -3.61 5.35
CA GLU A 122 0.56 -2.92 6.24
C GLU A 122 -0.15 -2.10 7.32
N ASN A 123 -1.20 -1.37 6.92
CA ASN A 123 -1.96 -0.56 7.85
C ASN A 123 -2.86 -1.41 8.76
N GLY A 124 -3.51 -2.46 8.21
CA GLY A 124 -4.34 -3.37 9.00
C GLY A 124 -3.53 -4.16 10.04
N TRP A 125 -2.34 -4.62 9.68
CA TRP A 125 -1.42 -5.29 10.61
C TRP A 125 -1.02 -4.37 11.77
N ARG A 126 -0.72 -3.12 11.47
CA ARG A 126 -0.41 -2.11 12.50
C ARG A 126 -1.60 -1.85 13.42
N ASP A 127 -2.80 -1.75 12.86
CA ASP A 127 -4.03 -1.49 13.62
C ASP A 127 -4.35 -2.63 14.59
N VAL A 128 -4.35 -3.87 14.10
CA VAL A 128 -4.59 -5.07 14.94
C VAL A 128 -3.58 -5.17 16.07
N ARG A 129 -2.29 -4.89 15.80
CA ARG A 129 -1.26 -4.87 16.85
C ARG A 129 -1.49 -3.78 17.88
N LEU A 130 -1.95 -2.59 17.47
CA LEU A 130 -2.29 -1.51 18.41
C LEU A 130 -3.48 -1.91 19.28
N ALA A 131 -4.54 -2.47 18.69
CA ALA A 131 -5.71 -2.95 19.42
C ALA A 131 -5.32 -4.01 20.45
N TYR A 132 -4.55 -5.04 20.05
CA TYR A 132 -4.07 -6.08 20.95
C TYR A 132 -3.19 -5.52 22.08
N THR A 133 -2.29 -4.58 21.75
CA THR A 133 -1.47 -3.89 22.75
C THR A 133 -2.33 -3.13 23.76
N GLY A 134 -3.41 -2.50 23.32
CA GLY A 134 -4.37 -1.81 24.19
C GLY A 134 -5.09 -2.77 25.14
N GLU A 135 -5.50 -3.95 24.69
CA GLU A 135 -6.06 -5.00 25.55
C GLU A 135 -5.07 -5.46 26.61
N VAL A 136 -3.83 -5.74 26.20
CA VAL A 136 -2.77 -6.16 27.13
C VAL A 136 -2.51 -5.08 28.18
N ALA A 137 -2.46 -3.81 27.79
CA ALA A 137 -2.27 -2.70 28.72
C ALA A 137 -3.39 -2.60 29.77
N ARG A 138 -4.66 -2.78 29.36
CA ARG A 138 -5.79 -2.81 30.30
C ARG A 138 -5.75 -4.01 31.23
N PHE A 139 -5.32 -5.17 30.72
CA PHE A 139 -5.16 -6.38 31.53
C PHE A 139 -4.06 -6.21 32.59
N THR A 140 -2.90 -5.66 32.20
CA THR A 140 -1.80 -5.42 33.14
C THR A 140 -2.15 -4.40 34.22
N ASP A 141 -2.91 -3.36 33.85
CA ASP A 141 -3.42 -2.34 34.79
C ASP A 141 -4.36 -2.95 35.85
N ALA A 142 -5.26 -3.86 35.44
CA ALA A 142 -6.17 -4.56 36.35
C ALA A 142 -5.49 -5.58 37.29
N HIS A 143 -4.20 -5.88 37.06
CA HIS A 143 -3.44 -6.90 37.78
C HIS A 143 -2.15 -6.37 38.41
N ASP A 144 -1.99 -5.05 38.51
CA ASP A 144 -0.81 -4.40 39.09
C ASP A 144 0.53 -4.86 38.44
N VAL A 145 0.51 -5.09 37.13
CA VAL A 145 1.71 -5.46 36.34
C VAL A 145 2.23 -4.24 35.57
N ASP A 146 3.54 -3.99 35.63
CA ASP A 146 4.17 -2.97 34.78
C ASP A 146 4.16 -3.40 33.30
N PHE A 147 3.25 -2.78 32.54
CA PHE A 147 3.11 -2.99 31.10
C PHE A 147 4.41 -2.79 30.33
N TYR A 148 5.21 -1.77 30.67
CA TYR A 148 6.42 -1.43 29.89
C TYR A 148 7.53 -2.45 30.13
N ALA A 149 7.68 -2.93 31.36
CA ALA A 149 8.58 -4.03 31.69
C ALA A 149 8.16 -5.32 30.97
N LEU A 150 6.88 -5.71 31.08
CA LEU A 150 6.33 -6.87 30.37
C LEU A 150 6.53 -6.78 28.85
N ARG A 151 6.26 -5.61 28.27
CA ARG A 151 6.45 -5.36 26.84
C ARG A 151 7.91 -5.50 26.42
N ALA A 152 8.86 -5.03 27.23
CA ALA A 152 10.28 -5.13 26.92
C ALA A 152 10.70 -6.60 26.84
N GLU A 153 10.35 -7.41 27.84
CA GLU A 153 10.64 -8.85 27.88
C GLU A 153 9.96 -9.61 26.73
N ALA A 154 8.66 -9.35 26.49
CA ALA A 154 7.92 -9.97 25.39
C ALA A 154 8.54 -9.61 24.02
N ASN A 155 8.93 -8.35 23.83
CA ASN A 155 9.54 -7.91 22.58
C ASN A 155 10.94 -8.49 22.39
N ALA A 156 11.71 -8.71 23.47
CA ALA A 156 13.00 -9.38 23.40
C ALA A 156 12.82 -10.85 22.94
N ALA A 157 11.83 -11.55 23.45
CA ALA A 157 11.49 -12.91 23.01
C ALA A 157 10.99 -12.97 21.56
N LEU A 158 10.28 -11.93 21.10
CA LEU A 158 9.73 -11.83 19.74
C LEU A 158 10.68 -11.17 18.72
N ALA A 159 11.91 -10.80 19.12
CA ALA A 159 12.89 -10.14 18.27
C ALA A 159 13.71 -11.09 17.37
N GLN A 160 13.23 -12.32 17.17
CA GLN A 160 13.87 -13.31 16.31
C GLN A 160 13.53 -13.12 14.83
N ALA A 161 14.28 -13.79 13.96
CA ALA A 161 13.98 -13.81 12.53
C ALA A 161 12.58 -14.38 12.29
N ASP A 162 11.80 -13.74 11.43
CA ASP A 162 10.44 -14.17 11.10
C ASP A 162 10.46 -15.34 10.11
N ASP A 163 10.81 -16.52 10.61
CA ASP A 163 10.73 -17.78 9.86
C ASP A 163 9.28 -18.30 9.78
N ALA A 164 8.35 -17.71 10.53
CA ALA A 164 6.93 -18.05 10.47
C ALA A 164 6.29 -17.80 9.10
N ALA A 165 6.90 -16.93 8.28
CA ALA A 165 6.51 -16.76 6.87
C ALA A 165 6.79 -18.00 6.01
N ALA A 166 7.70 -18.88 6.42
CA ALA A 166 8.12 -20.09 5.70
C ALA A 166 7.83 -21.39 6.47
N ASN A 167 7.60 -21.32 7.78
CA ASN A 167 7.36 -22.47 8.66
C ASN A 167 6.22 -22.17 9.64
N ARG A 168 5.10 -22.89 9.53
CA ARG A 168 3.91 -22.68 10.36
C ARG A 168 4.14 -22.93 11.86
N ASP A 169 5.15 -23.74 12.19
CA ASP A 169 5.44 -24.13 13.57
C ASP A 169 6.44 -23.17 14.23
N ALA A 170 6.95 -22.20 13.47
CA ALA A 170 7.90 -21.24 13.97
C ALA A 170 7.22 -20.08 14.69
N VAL A 171 7.94 -19.49 15.63
CA VAL A 171 7.40 -18.43 16.48
C VAL A 171 7.48 -17.10 15.71
N PRO A 172 6.34 -16.48 15.37
CA PRO A 172 6.34 -15.28 14.54
C PRO A 172 7.04 -14.12 15.24
N SER A 173 7.71 -13.29 14.45
CA SER A 173 8.28 -12.04 14.93
C SER A 173 7.20 -10.95 15.01
N GLY A 174 7.43 -9.93 15.82
CA GLY A 174 6.55 -8.75 15.85
C GLY A 174 5.99 -8.45 17.23
N GLY A 175 6.75 -7.69 18.01
CA GLY A 175 6.41 -7.35 19.38
C GLY A 175 5.16 -6.47 19.58
N LEU A 176 4.84 -6.21 20.84
CA LEU A 176 3.84 -5.25 21.27
C LEU A 176 4.26 -3.82 20.91
N LEU A 177 3.30 -3.05 20.40
CA LEU A 177 3.49 -1.64 20.09
C LEU A 177 3.42 -0.80 21.38
N ILE A 178 3.52 0.52 21.25
CA ILE A 178 3.25 1.41 22.38
C ILE A 178 1.73 1.66 22.40
N PRO A 179 1.05 1.42 23.53
CA PRO A 179 -0.38 1.67 23.64
C PRO A 179 -0.66 3.16 23.46
N THR A 180 -1.84 3.47 22.95
CA THR A 180 -2.28 4.84 22.69
C THR A 180 -3.71 5.00 23.20
N LEU A 181 -4.14 6.23 23.49
CA LEU A 181 -5.52 6.51 23.90
C LEU A 181 -6.56 6.15 22.83
N GLY A 182 -6.13 6.00 21.59
CA GLY A 182 -6.93 5.59 20.45
C GLY A 182 -6.11 5.61 19.18
N VAL A 183 -6.67 5.03 18.13
CA VAL A 183 -6.06 4.99 16.80
C VAL A 183 -6.72 6.06 15.93
N GLY A 184 -5.92 6.88 15.25
CA GLY A 184 -6.41 7.96 14.40
C GLY A 184 -5.59 8.16 13.13
N GLY A 185 -6.10 9.04 12.27
CA GLY A 185 -5.50 9.39 10.98
C GLY A 185 -6.04 8.56 9.81
N PRO A 186 -5.93 9.09 8.58
CA PRO A 186 -6.59 8.51 7.39
C PRO A 186 -5.99 7.19 6.91
N CYS A 187 -4.83 6.78 7.45
CA CYS A 187 -4.12 5.59 6.99
C CYS A 187 -4.49 4.33 7.78
N LEU A 188 -4.92 4.44 9.03
CA LEU A 188 -5.30 3.28 9.83
C LEU A 188 -6.78 3.01 9.57
N PRO A 189 -7.13 1.89 8.94
CA PRO A 189 -8.45 1.71 8.38
C PRO A 189 -9.51 1.56 9.47
N GLY A 190 -10.66 2.18 9.27
CA GLY A 190 -11.91 1.49 9.57
C GLY A 190 -12.10 0.37 8.55
N ARG A 191 -12.32 -0.87 9.04
CA ARG A 191 -12.75 -2.11 8.36
C ARG A 191 -12.47 -2.22 6.84
N LEU A 192 -11.64 -3.19 6.43
CA LEU A 192 -11.50 -3.58 5.01
C LEU A 192 -12.88 -3.80 4.37
N PRO A 193 -13.19 -3.19 3.22
CA PRO A 193 -14.48 -3.39 2.56
C PRO A 193 -14.57 -4.82 1.98
N ALA A 194 -15.73 -5.46 2.15
CA ALA A 194 -16.04 -6.82 1.66
C ALA A 194 -16.38 -6.88 0.15
N ALA A 195 -15.80 -5.98 -0.66
CA ALA A 195 -16.10 -5.94 -2.10
C ALA A 195 -15.42 -7.10 -2.86
N PRO A 196 -16.06 -7.64 -3.92
CA PRO A 196 -15.48 -8.72 -4.71
C PRO A 196 -14.17 -8.25 -5.37
N LEU A 197 -13.08 -8.97 -5.11
CA LEU A 197 -11.77 -8.71 -5.71
C LEU A 197 -11.84 -8.97 -7.21
N ALA A 198 -11.50 -7.98 -8.03
CA ALA A 198 -11.35 -8.18 -9.46
C ALA A 198 -10.12 -9.05 -9.75
N ARG A 199 -10.22 -10.06 -10.63
CA ARG A 199 -9.07 -10.91 -11.00
C ARG A 199 -8.00 -10.04 -11.69
N PRO A 200 -6.74 -10.05 -11.22
CA PRO A 200 -5.69 -9.24 -11.82
C PRO A 200 -5.29 -9.77 -13.21
N ALA A 201 -4.86 -8.86 -14.09
CA ALA A 201 -4.15 -9.23 -15.31
C ALA A 201 -2.79 -9.83 -14.93
N ARG A 202 -2.46 -11.01 -15.46
CA ARG A 202 -1.19 -11.68 -15.19
C ARG A 202 -0.05 -10.83 -15.75
N CYS A 203 0.81 -10.33 -14.88
CA CYS A 203 2.10 -9.83 -15.31
C CYS A 203 2.96 -11.06 -15.64
N GLY A 204 3.48 -11.16 -16.86
CA GLY A 204 4.34 -12.28 -17.26
C GLY A 204 5.51 -12.39 -16.29
N SER A 205 5.61 -13.50 -15.57
CA SER A 205 6.81 -13.83 -14.84
C SER A 205 7.91 -14.17 -15.87
N PRO A 206 9.19 -13.92 -15.58
CA PRO A 206 10.22 -14.73 -16.19
C PRO A 206 9.91 -16.19 -15.81
N ALA A 207 9.99 -17.09 -16.79
CA ALA A 207 9.73 -18.50 -16.59
C ALA A 207 10.67 -19.04 -15.50
N THR A 208 10.11 -19.37 -14.34
CA THR A 208 10.72 -20.28 -13.38
C THR A 208 9.67 -21.30 -12.98
N GLY A 209 10.09 -22.57 -13.02
CA GLY A 209 9.25 -23.74 -13.13
C GLY A 209 8.18 -23.90 -12.05
N ALA A 210 7.17 -24.66 -12.47
CA ALA A 210 6.18 -25.40 -11.70
C ALA A 210 6.33 -25.36 -10.18
N TRP A 211 5.31 -24.82 -9.51
CA TRP A 211 4.94 -25.24 -8.16
C TRP A 211 3.41 -25.36 -8.11
N TRP A 212 2.98 -26.54 -7.69
CA TRP A 212 1.61 -27.03 -7.54
C TRP A 212 0.84 -26.26 -6.47
#